data_AF-A0A1V6P6S1-F1
#
_entry.id   AF-A0A1V6P6S1-F1
#
_cell.length_a   1.000
_cell.length_b   1.000
_cell.length_c   1.000
_cell.angle_alpha   90.00
_cell.angle_beta   90.00
_cell.angle_gamma   90.00
#
_symmetry.space_group_name_H-M   'P 1'
#
loop_
_entity.id
_entity.type
_entity.pdbx_description
1 polymer ?
#
loop_
_entity_poly.entity_id
_entity_poly.type
_entity_poly.pdbx_seq_one_letter_code
_entity_poly.pdbx_strand_id
1 'polypeptide(L)'
;MPQATVPQTSVSIIETLSLHLNPSCQPPPSLDFSDLLAEQLMLSQRILARRLPQVAARHAIAPRASFSQIAALRAAEFDDPFQNGGYQNPPRVKRSFRDPYGGWWDLQERRNFGEPVHDENEILGVFSPEQYTHVSARKGLLQLGAFVVTFLGLCGIVSLYYPDKPSVPKTYADGLEKELGGPHAVPARKSGEDKW
;
A
#
# COMPACT_ATOMS: atom_id res chain seq x y z
N MET A 1 52.09 -32.87 32.98
CA MET A 1 51.99 -31.39 33.02
C MET A 1 50.82 -30.96 32.13
N PRO A 2 50.11 -29.86 32.41
CA PRO A 2 49.12 -29.58 33.47
C PRO A 2 47.67 -29.58 32.90
N GLN A 3 46.63 -29.93 33.68
CA GLN A 3 45.71 -29.03 34.42
C GLN A 3 45.36 -27.68 33.76
N ALA A 4 44.07 -27.44 33.53
CA ALA A 4 43.22 -26.44 34.22
C ALA A 4 42.01 -26.05 33.32
N THR A 5 40.78 -26.40 33.69
CA THR A 5 39.87 -25.66 34.60
C THR A 5 39.05 -24.58 33.86
N VAL A 6 37.77 -24.90 33.65
CA VAL A 6 36.69 -23.96 33.32
C VAL A 6 36.20 -23.34 34.64
N PRO A 7 36.13 -22.00 34.78
CA PRO A 7 35.47 -21.39 35.92
C PRO A 7 33.99 -21.07 35.62
N GLN A 8 33.14 -21.53 36.54
CA GLN A 8 31.81 -21.00 36.84
C GLN A 8 31.92 -19.66 37.58
N THR A 9 30.91 -18.77 37.49
CA THR A 9 30.40 -17.87 38.57
C THR A 9 29.29 -16.96 38.00
N SER A 10 28.03 -17.06 38.44
CA SER A 10 27.34 -16.43 39.60
C SER A 10 26.86 -14.99 39.34
N VAL A 11 25.54 -14.75 39.30
CA VAL A 11 24.68 -14.19 40.38
C VAL A 11 24.51 -12.66 40.32
N SER A 12 23.23 -12.26 40.20
CA SER A 12 22.52 -11.08 40.75
C SER A 12 23.10 -9.67 40.60
N ILE A 13 22.27 -8.71 40.17
CA ILE A 13 22.09 -7.40 40.82
C ILE A 13 20.68 -6.87 40.45
N ILE A 14 19.92 -6.52 41.50
CA ILE A 14 18.61 -5.86 41.51
C ILE A 14 18.81 -4.39 41.94
N GLU A 15 17.95 -3.49 41.43
CA GLU A 15 17.59 -2.12 41.92
C GLU A 15 18.70 -1.05 41.92
N THR A 16 18.45 0.24 41.68
CA THR A 16 17.42 1.12 42.27
C THR A 16 17.49 2.48 41.54
N LEU A 17 16.40 3.26 41.46
CA LEU A 17 16.41 4.71 41.76
C LEU A 17 15.00 5.32 41.68
N SER A 18 14.56 5.83 42.83
CA SER A 18 13.33 6.58 43.11
C SER A 18 13.48 8.08 42.84
N LEU A 19 12.42 8.77 42.39
CA LEU A 19 12.20 10.22 42.58
C LEU A 19 10.69 10.47 42.76
N HIS A 20 10.22 10.70 43.99
CA HIS A 20 9.98 12.00 44.64
C HIS A 20 8.77 12.79 44.10
N LEU A 21 7.67 12.74 44.88
CA LEU A 21 6.46 13.54 44.80
C LEU A 21 6.72 15.03 45.12
N ASN A 22 5.90 15.93 44.56
CA ASN A 22 5.52 17.16 45.28
C ASN A 22 4.08 17.63 44.89
N PRO A 23 3.22 18.04 45.85
CA PRO A 23 1.81 18.41 45.62
C PRO A 23 1.52 19.91 45.87
N SER A 24 0.65 20.57 45.09
CA SER A 24 0.04 21.86 45.50
C SER A 24 -1.22 22.29 44.71
N CYS A 25 -2.30 22.58 45.45
CA CYS A 25 -3.25 23.72 45.35
C CYS A 25 -4.11 24.02 44.09
N GLN A 26 -5.41 23.69 44.22
CA GLN A 26 -6.66 24.50 44.10
C GLN A 26 -6.98 25.52 42.95
N PRO A 27 -8.30 25.78 42.66
CA PRO A 27 -8.83 26.29 41.38
C PRO A 27 -9.37 27.74 41.38
N PRO A 28 -9.67 28.35 40.20
CA PRO A 28 -10.66 29.43 40.07
C PRO A 28 -11.80 29.15 39.04
N PRO A 29 -12.87 29.98 39.00
CA PRO A 29 -14.25 29.56 38.70
C PRO A 29 -14.80 29.90 37.29
N SER A 30 -15.84 29.12 36.93
CA SER A 30 -16.95 29.32 35.96
C SER A 30 -16.83 30.36 34.83
N LEU A 31 -16.84 29.87 33.59
CA LEU A 31 -17.42 30.54 32.43
C LEU A 31 -18.31 29.56 31.65
N ASP A 32 -19.47 30.08 31.25
CA ASP A 32 -20.68 29.35 30.86
C ASP A 32 -20.57 28.59 29.53
N PHE A 33 -21.13 27.37 29.51
CA PHE A 33 -21.15 26.45 28.36
C PHE A 33 -22.08 26.86 27.21
N SER A 34 -22.82 27.97 27.36
CA SER A 34 -23.79 28.47 26.38
C SER A 34 -23.13 28.98 25.10
N ASP A 35 -21.92 29.55 25.19
CA ASP A 35 -21.17 30.07 24.03
C ASP A 35 -20.52 28.94 23.21
N LEU A 36 -20.25 27.78 23.83
CA LEU A 36 -19.56 26.65 23.20
C LEU A 36 -20.51 25.79 22.33
N LEU A 37 -21.82 25.83 22.60
CA LEU A 37 -22.84 25.14 21.80
C LEU A 37 -23.25 25.92 20.55
N ALA A 38 -23.10 27.25 20.53
CA ALA A 38 -23.32 28.06 19.32
C ALA A 38 -22.22 27.85 18.27
N GLU A 39 -20.98 27.55 18.69
CA GLU A 39 -19.89 27.19 17.79
C GLU A 39 -20.05 25.79 17.17
N GLN A 40 -20.60 24.82 17.90
CA GLN A 40 -20.71 23.44 17.40
C GLN A 40 -21.84 23.24 16.37
N LEU A 41 -22.97 23.94 16.50
CA LEU A 41 -24.12 23.74 15.60
C LEU A 41 -24.00 24.49 14.26
N MET A 42 -23.11 25.48 14.15
CA MET A 42 -22.85 26.21 12.90
C MET A 42 -21.80 25.53 12.00
N LEU A 43 -21.14 24.47 12.50
CA LEU A 43 -19.98 23.86 11.83
C LEU A 43 -20.31 22.62 10.97
N SER A 44 -21.59 22.26 10.82
CA SER A 44 -22.00 21.04 10.08
C SER A 44 -22.70 21.31 8.74
N GLN A 45 -23.14 22.53 8.45
CA GLN A 45 -23.80 22.85 7.15
C GLN A 45 -22.87 23.41 6.06
N ARG A 46 -21.56 23.54 6.31
CA ARG A 46 -20.63 24.20 5.36
C ARG A 46 -19.73 23.26 4.54
N ILE A 47 -19.81 21.94 4.72
CA ILE A 47 -18.86 21.02 4.05
C ILE A 47 -19.40 20.47 2.73
N LEU A 48 -20.71 20.51 2.48
CA LEU A 48 -21.34 19.95 1.27
C LEU A 48 -21.70 21.00 0.19
N ALA A 49 -20.99 22.14 0.17
CA ALA A 49 -21.15 23.17 -0.86
C ALA A 49 -19.82 23.82 -1.30
N ARG A 50 -18.66 23.20 -1.02
CA ARG A 50 -17.42 23.61 -1.70
C ARG A 50 -17.41 22.99 -3.09
N ARG A 51 -17.95 23.72 -4.07
CA ARG A 51 -17.54 23.54 -5.47
C ARG A 51 -16.02 23.62 -5.49
N LEU A 52 -15.36 22.50 -5.75
CA LEU A 52 -13.95 22.52 -6.13
C LEU A 52 -13.84 23.55 -7.25
N PRO A 53 -12.95 24.57 -7.18
CA PRO A 53 -12.67 25.33 -8.37
C PRO A 53 -12.27 24.30 -9.43
N GLN A 54 -13.05 24.21 -10.50
CA GLN A 54 -12.54 23.66 -11.74
C GLN A 54 -11.41 24.60 -12.11
N VAL A 55 -10.21 24.31 -11.58
CA VAL A 55 -8.98 24.77 -12.18
C VAL A 55 -8.97 24.05 -13.51
N ALA A 56 -9.61 24.67 -14.49
CA ALA A 56 -9.27 24.47 -15.87
C ALA A 56 -7.77 24.64 -15.88
N ALA A 57 -7.05 23.52 -15.97
CA ALA A 57 -5.65 23.52 -16.35
C ALA A 57 -5.65 24.09 -17.77
N ARG A 58 -5.72 25.42 -17.87
CA ARG A 58 -5.22 26.13 -19.01
C ARG A 58 -3.78 25.73 -19.02
N HIS A 59 -3.45 24.80 -19.90
CA HIS A 59 -2.10 24.43 -20.23
C HIS A 59 -1.44 25.76 -20.62
N ALA A 60 -0.84 26.44 -19.65
CA ALA A 60 -0.02 27.59 -19.93
C ALA A 60 1.12 26.98 -20.74
N ILE A 61 1.12 27.28 -22.04
CA ILE A 61 2.21 27.00 -22.93
C ILE A 61 3.36 27.84 -22.38
N ALA A 62 4.08 27.29 -21.39
CA ALA A 62 5.35 27.84 -20.99
C ALA A 62 6.17 27.92 -22.28
N PRO A 63 6.80 29.07 -22.60
CA PRO A 63 7.58 29.20 -23.81
C PRO A 63 8.68 28.14 -23.75
N ARG A 64 8.51 27.07 -24.53
CA ARG A 64 9.54 26.07 -24.77
C ARG A 64 10.74 26.84 -25.29
N ALA A 65 11.88 26.71 -24.62
CA ALA A 65 13.08 27.43 -25.01
C ALA A 65 13.37 27.18 -26.50
N SER A 66 13.74 28.22 -27.25
CA SER A 66 13.83 28.19 -28.72
C SER A 66 14.76 27.12 -29.27
N PHE A 67 15.77 26.69 -28.50
CA PHE A 67 16.61 25.54 -28.85
C PHE A 67 15.82 24.21 -28.95
N SER A 68 14.80 24.03 -28.11
CA SER A 68 13.94 22.84 -28.13
C SER A 68 12.92 22.86 -29.27
N GLN A 69 12.57 24.04 -29.79
CA GLN A 69 11.65 24.19 -30.92
C GLN A 69 12.31 23.80 -32.24
N ILE A 70 13.58 24.19 -32.47
CA ILE A 70 14.32 23.85 -33.70
C ILE A 70 14.54 22.33 -33.80
N ALA A 71 14.91 21.68 -32.69
CA ALA A 71 15.08 20.23 -32.65
C ALA A 71 13.75 19.48 -32.88
N ALA A 72 12.65 19.97 -32.27
CA ALA A 72 11.33 19.37 -32.46
C ALA A 72 10.79 19.54 -33.89
N LEU A 73 11.03 20.69 -34.53
CA LEU A 73 10.64 20.93 -35.92
C LEU A 73 11.44 20.07 -36.90
N ARG A 74 12.76 19.90 -36.70
CA ARG A 74 13.57 18.97 -37.48
C ARG A 74 13.18 17.50 -37.27
N ALA A 75 12.81 17.12 -36.05
CA ALA A 75 12.30 15.79 -35.78
C ALA A 75 10.96 15.52 -36.49
N ALA A 76 10.13 16.55 -36.67
CA ALA A 76 8.89 16.46 -37.43
C ALA A 76 9.10 16.37 -38.96
N GLU A 77 10.26 16.79 -39.47
CA GLU A 77 10.62 16.65 -40.89
C GLU A 77 11.08 15.23 -41.28
N PHE A 78 11.49 14.42 -40.30
CA PHE A 78 11.92 13.05 -40.53
C PHE A 78 10.75 12.09 -40.25
N ASP A 79 10.14 11.54 -41.30
CA ASP A 79 9.05 10.57 -41.19
C ASP A 79 9.60 9.21 -40.71
N ASP A 80 9.89 9.13 -39.42
CA ASP A 80 10.26 7.91 -38.71
C ASP A 80 9.08 7.50 -37.80
N PRO A 81 8.18 6.62 -38.29
CA PRO A 81 6.99 6.22 -37.55
C PRO A 81 7.33 5.47 -36.25
N PHE A 82 8.55 4.91 -36.13
CA PHE A 82 9.01 4.20 -34.94
C PHE A 82 9.92 5.03 -34.05
N GLN A 83 10.34 6.23 -34.50
CA GLN A 83 11.26 7.13 -33.79
C GLN A 83 12.54 6.43 -33.32
N ASN A 84 13.03 5.46 -34.09
CA ASN A 84 14.15 4.60 -33.74
C ASN A 84 15.47 5.03 -34.41
N GLY A 85 15.47 6.11 -35.19
CA GLY A 85 16.67 6.65 -35.82
C GLY A 85 17.27 5.75 -36.89
N GLY A 86 16.44 4.92 -37.54
CA GLY A 86 16.89 3.95 -38.53
C GLY A 86 17.53 2.69 -37.94
N TYR A 87 17.33 2.44 -36.64
CA TYR A 87 17.76 1.21 -36.01
C TYR A 87 17.03 -0.01 -36.60
N GLN A 88 17.78 -1.09 -36.85
CA GLN A 88 17.19 -2.30 -37.40
C GLN A 88 16.41 -3.01 -36.30
N ASN A 89 15.08 -2.86 -36.31
CA ASN A 89 14.22 -3.42 -35.28
C ASN A 89 13.67 -4.81 -35.70
N PRO A 90 14.21 -5.92 -35.17
CA PRO A 90 13.69 -7.26 -35.44
C PRO A 90 12.27 -7.46 -34.88
N PRO A 91 11.54 -8.53 -35.27
CA PRO A 91 10.22 -8.82 -34.72
C PRO A 91 10.21 -8.92 -33.18
N ARG A 92 9.14 -8.39 -32.58
CA ARG A 92 8.93 -8.38 -31.12
C ARG A 92 8.61 -9.78 -30.58
N VAL A 93 9.64 -10.58 -30.33
CA VAL A 93 9.52 -11.95 -29.81
C VAL A 93 10.33 -12.10 -28.52
N LYS A 94 9.67 -12.56 -27.45
CA LYS A 94 10.33 -12.81 -26.16
C LYS A 94 11.33 -13.94 -26.29
N ARG A 95 12.52 -13.77 -25.72
CA ARG A 95 13.62 -14.74 -25.77
C ARG A 95 13.31 -16.06 -25.06
N SER A 96 12.43 -16.04 -24.04
CA SER A 96 11.93 -17.26 -23.37
C SER A 96 11.24 -18.24 -24.33
N PHE A 97 10.70 -17.77 -25.46
CA PHE A 97 10.06 -18.64 -26.47
C PHE A 97 11.03 -19.22 -27.50
N ARG A 98 12.29 -18.75 -27.52
CA ARG A 98 13.32 -19.36 -28.36
C ARG A 98 13.65 -20.75 -27.84
N ASP A 99 14.12 -21.62 -28.73
CA ASP A 99 14.53 -22.98 -28.37
C ASP A 99 15.55 -22.96 -27.22
N PRO A 100 15.22 -23.54 -26.04
CA PRO A 100 16.15 -23.60 -24.92
C PRO A 100 17.38 -24.48 -25.18
N TYR A 101 17.31 -25.41 -26.15
CA TYR A 101 18.40 -26.31 -26.49
C TYR A 101 19.17 -25.87 -27.75
N GLY A 102 18.89 -24.66 -28.24
CA GLY A 102 19.65 -24.06 -29.33
C GLY A 102 21.12 -23.86 -28.94
N GLY A 103 22.03 -24.03 -29.89
CA GLY A 103 23.47 -23.78 -29.71
C GLY A 103 23.79 -22.28 -29.66
N TRP A 104 23.22 -21.56 -28.70
CA TRP A 104 23.39 -20.12 -28.54
C TRP A 104 24.79 -19.76 -28.05
N TRP A 105 25.34 -18.64 -28.53
CA TRP A 105 26.60 -18.11 -28.00
C TRP A 105 26.45 -17.64 -26.54
N ASP A 106 25.37 -16.93 -26.25
CA ASP A 106 24.92 -16.60 -24.90
C ASP A 106 23.77 -17.54 -24.52
N LEU A 107 24.08 -18.54 -23.69
CA LEU A 107 23.12 -19.56 -23.25
C LEU A 107 22.04 -18.98 -22.32
N GLN A 108 22.36 -17.95 -21.54
CA GLN A 108 21.43 -17.40 -20.56
C GLN A 108 20.33 -16.58 -21.23
N GLU A 109 20.73 -15.71 -22.15
CA GLU A 109 19.79 -14.88 -22.90
C GLU A 109 19.33 -15.51 -24.22
N ARG A 110 19.79 -16.73 -24.55
CA ARG A 110 19.48 -17.45 -25.80
C ARG A 110 19.74 -16.59 -27.04
N ARG A 111 20.95 -16.02 -27.13
CA ARG A 111 21.36 -15.05 -28.17
C ARG A 111 22.68 -15.41 -28.84
N ASN A 112 22.76 -15.10 -30.14
CA ASN A 112 24.01 -15.18 -30.90
C ASN A 112 24.74 -13.83 -30.96
N PHE A 113 26.07 -13.88 -31.11
CA PHE A 113 26.87 -12.68 -31.29
C PHE A 113 26.53 -11.99 -32.61
N GLY A 114 26.37 -10.66 -32.58
CA GLY A 114 26.06 -9.86 -33.77
C GLY A 114 24.61 -9.94 -34.27
N GLU A 115 23.70 -10.64 -33.58
CA GLU A 115 22.28 -10.59 -33.94
C GLU A 115 21.69 -9.19 -33.63
N PRO A 116 20.86 -8.62 -34.53
CA PRO A 116 20.10 -7.42 -34.23
C PRO A 116 19.24 -7.60 -32.98
N VAL A 117 19.26 -6.61 -32.10
CA VAL A 117 18.50 -6.62 -30.84
C VAL A 117 17.22 -5.81 -31.04
N HIS A 118 16.10 -6.22 -30.44
CA HIS A 118 14.87 -5.42 -30.50
C HIS A 118 15.03 -4.16 -29.64
N ASP A 119 14.40 -3.05 -30.04
CA ASP A 119 14.49 -1.79 -29.29
C ASP A 119 14.07 -1.97 -27.82
N GLU A 120 13.00 -2.73 -27.58
CA GLU A 120 12.49 -3.06 -26.23
C GLU A 120 13.08 -4.38 -25.68
N ASN A 121 14.39 -4.62 -25.85
CA ASN A 121 14.95 -5.91 -25.43
C ASN A 121 14.89 -6.15 -23.91
N GLU A 122 14.76 -5.10 -23.10
CA GLU A 122 14.56 -5.19 -21.65
C GLU A 122 13.25 -5.91 -21.28
N ILE A 123 12.16 -5.74 -22.04
CA ILE A 123 10.89 -6.44 -21.81
C ILE A 123 10.82 -7.79 -22.55
N LEU A 124 11.65 -7.99 -23.58
CA LEU A 124 11.72 -9.25 -24.32
C LEU A 124 12.81 -10.20 -23.83
N GLY A 125 13.69 -9.76 -22.92
CA GLY A 125 14.77 -10.56 -22.36
C GLY A 125 14.26 -11.73 -21.52
N VAL A 126 15.14 -12.68 -21.22
CA VAL A 126 14.78 -13.87 -20.43
C VAL A 126 14.41 -13.49 -18.98
N PHE A 127 15.03 -12.44 -18.44
CA PHE A 127 14.76 -11.95 -17.09
C PHE A 127 13.50 -11.09 -16.93
N SER A 128 12.79 -10.82 -18.03
CA SER A 128 11.52 -10.10 -17.98
C SER A 128 10.38 -11.02 -17.49
N PRO A 129 9.26 -10.45 -16.97
CA PRO A 129 8.11 -11.23 -16.52
C PRO A 129 7.64 -12.28 -17.53
N GLU A 130 7.34 -13.49 -17.06
CA GLU A 130 7.04 -14.61 -17.95
C GLU A 130 5.71 -14.46 -18.70
N GLN A 131 5.74 -14.72 -20.01
CA GLN A 131 4.58 -14.64 -20.87
C GLN A 131 3.90 -16.00 -20.94
N TYR A 132 2.75 -16.15 -20.28
CA TYR A 132 1.96 -17.38 -20.33
C TYR A 132 1.12 -17.45 -21.62
N THR A 133 1.14 -18.60 -22.29
CA THR A 133 0.44 -18.82 -23.59
C THR A 133 -0.73 -19.80 -23.54
N HIS A 134 -0.92 -20.51 -22.43
CA HIS A 134 -1.96 -21.54 -22.30
C HIS A 134 -3.38 -20.97 -22.23
N VAL A 135 -3.55 -19.76 -21.67
CA VAL A 135 -4.84 -19.06 -21.54
C VAL A 135 -4.64 -17.59 -21.89
N SER A 136 -5.59 -17.01 -22.64
CA SER A 136 -5.55 -15.58 -22.96
C SER A 136 -5.81 -14.72 -21.73
N ALA A 137 -5.16 -13.55 -21.64
CA ALA A 137 -5.26 -12.66 -20.47
C ALA A 137 -6.72 -12.33 -20.09
N ARG A 138 -7.58 -12.09 -21.08
CA ARG A 138 -9.01 -11.82 -20.85
C ARG A 138 -9.73 -13.00 -20.20
N LYS A 139 -9.44 -14.23 -20.64
CA LYS A 139 -10.03 -15.44 -20.06
C LYS A 139 -9.49 -15.67 -18.64
N GLY A 140 -8.19 -15.47 -18.42
CA GLY A 140 -7.58 -15.59 -17.10
C GLY A 140 -8.19 -14.62 -16.09
N LEU A 141 -8.38 -13.35 -16.49
CA LEU A 141 -9.04 -12.35 -15.63
C LEU A 141 -10.50 -12.70 -15.35
N LEU A 142 -11.24 -13.20 -16.34
CA LEU A 142 -12.62 -13.66 -16.12
C LEU A 142 -12.69 -14.84 -15.16
N GLN A 143 -11.81 -15.82 -15.29
CA GLN A 143 -11.78 -17.00 -14.43
C GLN A 143 -11.41 -16.62 -12.98
N LEU A 144 -10.37 -15.79 -12.81
CA LEU A 144 -9.97 -15.29 -11.51
C LEU A 144 -11.07 -14.44 -10.86
N GLY A 145 -11.67 -13.53 -11.62
CA GLY A 145 -12.76 -12.68 -11.14
C GLY A 145 -13.98 -13.51 -10.75
N ALA A 146 -14.36 -14.49 -11.57
CA ALA A 146 -15.45 -15.42 -11.25
C ALA A 146 -15.17 -16.19 -9.97
N PHE A 147 -13.96 -16.72 -9.79
CA PHE A 147 -13.56 -17.41 -8.56
C PHE A 147 -13.67 -16.51 -7.32
N VAL A 148 -13.15 -15.29 -7.39
CA VAL A 148 -13.19 -14.36 -6.25
C VAL A 148 -14.63 -13.97 -5.92
N VAL A 149 -15.45 -13.67 -6.92
CA VAL A 149 -16.85 -13.29 -6.74
C VAL A 149 -17.67 -14.45 -6.17
N THR A 150 -17.50 -15.67 -6.67
CA THR A 150 -18.24 -16.82 -6.15
C THR A 150 -17.81 -17.20 -4.75
N PHE A 151 -16.51 -17.17 -4.46
CA PHE A 151 -15.98 -17.49 -3.13
C PHE A 151 -16.42 -16.46 -2.09
N LEU A 152 -16.17 -15.17 -2.34
CA LEU A 152 -16.57 -14.11 -1.41
C LEU A 152 -18.10 -13.95 -1.35
N GLY A 153 -18.78 -14.17 -2.47
CA GLY A 153 -20.25 -14.20 -2.51
C GLY A 153 -20.83 -15.29 -1.62
N LEU A 154 -20.26 -16.50 -1.67
CA LEU A 154 -20.65 -17.60 -0.78
C LEU A 154 -20.36 -17.26 0.68
N CYS A 155 -19.17 -16.76 1.00
CA CYS A 155 -18.82 -16.35 2.37
C CYS A 155 -19.77 -15.26 2.88
N GLY A 156 -20.12 -14.28 2.04
CA GLY A 156 -21.06 -13.21 2.39
C GLY A 156 -22.47 -13.75 2.65
N ILE A 157 -22.97 -14.63 1.78
CA ILE A 157 -24.27 -15.29 1.96
C ILE A 157 -24.28 -16.09 3.27
N VAL A 158 -23.26 -16.91 3.51
CA VAL A 158 -23.14 -17.68 4.76
C VAL A 158 -23.15 -16.74 5.96
N SER A 159 -22.38 -15.65 5.92
CA SER A 159 -22.33 -14.68 7.03
C SER A 159 -23.68 -14.01 7.31
N LEU A 160 -24.56 -13.86 6.32
CA LEU A 160 -25.89 -13.25 6.52
C LEU A 160 -26.90 -14.23 7.12
N TYR A 161 -26.78 -15.52 6.81
CA TYR A 161 -27.71 -16.55 7.28
C TYR A 161 -27.21 -17.30 8.51
N TYR A 162 -25.94 -17.17 8.87
CA TYR A 162 -25.40 -17.83 10.04
C TYR A 162 -25.95 -17.17 11.31
N PRO A 163 -26.54 -17.94 12.24
CA PRO A 163 -27.10 -17.37 13.46
C PRO A 163 -25.99 -16.81 14.35
N ASP A 164 -26.31 -15.72 15.05
CA ASP A 164 -25.43 -15.15 16.06
C ASP A 164 -25.13 -16.14 17.18
N LYS A 165 -24.00 -15.94 17.86
CA LYS A 165 -23.56 -16.81 18.94
C LYS A 165 -24.61 -16.83 20.06
N PRO A 166 -25.08 -18.00 20.53
CA PRO A 166 -26.10 -18.11 21.59
C PRO A 166 -25.50 -17.87 22.99
N SER A 167 -24.59 -16.91 23.12
CA SER A 167 -23.97 -16.56 24.38
C SER A 167 -23.99 -15.05 24.55
N VAL A 168 -24.38 -14.60 25.74
CA VAL A 168 -24.23 -13.19 26.11
C VAL A 168 -22.73 -12.85 26.13
N PRO A 169 -22.29 -11.73 25.51
CA PRO A 169 -20.91 -11.28 25.59
C PRO A 169 -20.49 -11.08 27.05
N LYS A 170 -19.23 -11.41 27.37
CA LYS A 170 -18.72 -11.25 28.73
C LYS A 170 -18.75 -9.77 29.12
N THR A 171 -19.43 -9.47 30.22
CA THR A 171 -19.44 -8.15 30.83
C THR A 171 -18.45 -8.09 31.99
N TYR A 172 -18.00 -6.88 32.26
CA TYR A 172 -17.09 -6.59 33.36
C TYR A 172 -17.58 -5.41 34.21
N ALA A 173 -17.23 -5.42 35.49
CA ALA A 173 -17.53 -4.31 36.39
C ALA A 173 -16.80 -3.04 35.93
N ASP A 174 -17.51 -1.92 35.89
CA ASP A 174 -17.01 -0.60 35.46
C ASP A 174 -16.25 -0.58 34.12
N GLY A 175 -16.43 -1.59 33.27
CA GLY A 175 -15.80 -1.67 31.96
C GLY A 175 -14.27 -1.72 32.01
N LEU A 176 -13.70 -2.17 33.14
CA LEU A 176 -12.24 -2.15 33.40
C LEU A 176 -11.61 -0.77 33.19
N GLU A 177 -12.34 0.33 33.39
CA GLU A 177 -11.82 1.68 33.14
C GLU A 177 -10.49 1.94 33.84
N LYS A 178 -10.34 1.49 35.09
CA LYS A 178 -9.09 1.62 35.85
C LYS A 178 -7.93 0.80 35.25
N GLU A 179 -8.22 -0.41 34.79
CA GLU A 179 -7.19 -1.35 34.30
C GLU A 179 -6.83 -1.11 32.82
N LEU A 180 -7.73 -0.48 32.05
CA LEU A 180 -7.54 -0.17 30.62
C LEU A 180 -6.86 1.19 30.37
N GLY A 181 -6.51 1.94 31.41
CA GLY A 181 -5.77 3.21 31.27
C GLY A 181 -6.59 4.47 31.58
N GLY A 182 -7.72 4.32 32.27
CA GLY A 182 -8.49 5.43 32.83
C GLY A 182 -9.56 6.01 31.89
N PRO A 183 -10.09 7.20 32.20
CA PRO A 183 -11.30 7.77 31.57
C PRO A 183 -11.21 8.03 30.07
N HIS A 184 -10.02 7.99 29.48
CA HIS A 184 -9.78 8.22 28.05
C HIS A 184 -9.50 6.93 27.26
N ALA A 185 -9.46 5.78 27.93
CA ALA A 185 -9.29 4.49 27.27
C ALA A 185 -10.64 3.95 26.77
N VAL A 186 -10.60 3.13 25.71
CA VAL A 186 -11.79 2.42 25.22
C VAL A 186 -12.22 1.41 26.30
N PRO A 187 -13.40 1.57 26.92
CA PRO A 187 -13.84 0.69 28.00
C PRO A 187 -14.24 -0.69 27.46
N ALA A 188 -14.06 -1.72 28.28
CA ALA A 188 -14.67 -3.02 28.04
C ALA A 188 -16.18 -2.98 28.33
N ARG A 189 -16.92 -3.96 27.81
CA ARG A 189 -18.39 -4.00 27.94
C ARG A 189 -18.84 -4.02 29.42
N LYS A 190 -19.69 -3.08 29.81
CA LYS A 190 -20.28 -3.01 31.16
C LYS A 190 -21.52 -3.90 31.28
N SER A 191 -21.85 -4.29 32.52
CA SER A 191 -23.08 -5.01 32.83
C SER A 191 -24.30 -4.11 32.65
N GLY A 192 -25.30 -4.56 31.89
CA GLY A 192 -26.54 -3.79 31.64
C GLY A 192 -26.44 -2.78 30.49
N GLU A 193 -25.32 -2.77 29.75
CA GLU A 193 -25.16 -1.95 28.56
C GLU A 193 -25.55 -2.77 27.32
N ASP A 194 -26.65 -2.36 26.67
CA ASP A 194 -27.26 -3.02 25.51
C ASP A 194 -26.72 -2.51 24.16
N LYS A 195 -25.93 -1.42 24.19
CA LYS A 195 -25.36 -0.82 22.98
C LYS A 195 -24.14 -1.61 22.53
N TRP A 196 -24.18 -2.00 21.26
CA TRP A 196 -23.08 -2.59 20.50
C TRP A 196 -22.28 -1.50 19.80
#